data_AF-K7AEA1-F1
#
_entry.id   AF-K7AEA1-F1
#
_cell.length_a   1.000
_cell.length_b   1.000
_cell.length_c   1.000
_cell.angle_alpha   90.00
_cell.angle_beta   90.00
_cell.angle_gamma   90.00
#
_symmetry.space_group_name_H-M   'P 1'
#
loop_
_entity.id
_entity.type
_entity.pdbx_description
1 polymer ?
#
loop_
_entity_poly.entity_id
_entity_poly.type
_entity_poly.pdbx_seq_one_letter_code
_entity_poly.pdbx_strand_id
1 'polypeptide(L)' 'MRKYSIAKQCTAAALTESKEEKINDIDVLEALIITLIAEMTKTAGAIRTAEVIDYELRNISGGLDKDFLRSR' A
#
# COMPACT_ATOMS: atom_id res chain seq x y z
N MET A 1 -9.38 -13.45 16.88
CA MET A 1 -9.03 -12.21 17.60
C MET A 1 -7.66 -11.66 17.21
N ARG A 2 -6.56 -12.44 17.29
CA ARG A 2 -5.19 -11.93 17.04
C ARG A 2 -4.98 -11.24 15.68
N LYS A 3 -5.50 -11.79 14.58
CA LYS A 3 -5.34 -11.19 13.23
C LYS A 3 -5.84 -9.75 13.12
N TYR A 4 -6.98 -9.43 13.73
CA TYR A 4 -7.54 -8.08 13.72
C TYR A 4 -6.76 -7.14 14.64
N SER A 5 -6.17 -7.66 15.72
CA SER A 5 -5.31 -6.87 16.60
C SER A 5 -4.02 -6.45 15.89
N ILE A 6 -3.42 -7.36 15.12
CA ILE A 6 -2.21 -7.08 14.32
C ILE A 6 -2.54 -6.02 13.27
N ALA A 7 -3.63 -6.20 12.52
CA ALA A 7 -4.05 -5.22 11.52
C ALA A 7 -4.29 -3.83 12.14
N LYS A 8 -4.96 -3.74 13.29
CA LYS A 8 -5.17 -2.46 14.00
C LYS A 8 -3.86 -1.81 14.43
N GLN A 9 -2.88 -2.58 14.88
CA GLN A 9 -1.56 -2.05 15.25
C GLN A 9 -0.82 -1.50 14.03
N CYS A 10 -0.85 -2.20 12.89
CA CYS A 10 -0.25 -1.71 11.65
C CYS A 10 -0.91 -0.41 11.17
N THR A 11 -2.25 -0.32 11.20
CA THR A 11 -2.95 0.93 10.84
C THR A 11 -2.61 2.07 11.80
N ALA A 12 -2.54 1.80 13.10
CA ALA A 12 -2.17 2.82 14.09
C ALA A 12 -0.74 3.34 13.89
N ALA A 13 0.20 2.45 13.55
CA ALA A 13 1.58 2.83 13.22
C ALA A 13 1.64 3.73 11.99
N ALA A 14 0.98 3.33 10.89
CA ALA A 14 0.91 4.13 9.66
C ALA A 14 0.33 5.53 9.90
N LEU A 15 -0.74 5.64 10.72
CA LEU A 15 -1.35 6.93 11.08
C LEU A 15 -0.54 7.75 12.11
N THR A 16 0.45 7.16 12.74
CA THR A 16 1.38 7.88 13.61
C THR A 16 2.50 8.47 12.76
N GLU A 17 3.09 7.66 11.87
CA GLU A 17 4.10 8.09 10.91
C GLU A 17 3.56 9.18 9.96
N SER A 18 2.31 9.07 9.50
CA SER A 18 1.67 10.10 8.66
C SER A 18 1.71 11.49 9.30
N LYS A 19 1.49 11.57 10.61
CA LYS A 19 1.49 12.84 11.36
C LYS A 19 2.89 13.40 11.54
N GLU A 20 3.87 12.53 11.77
CA GLU A 20 5.27 12.91 11.87
C GLU A 20 5.79 13.48 10.55
N GLU A 21 5.42 12.84 9.43
CA GLU A 21 5.81 13.26 8.08
C GLU A 21 4.89 14.35 7.48
N LYS A 22 3.84 14.75 8.19
CA LYS A 22 2.81 15.71 7.74
C LYS A 22 2.13 15.31 6.43
N ILE A 23 1.93 14.00 6.23
CA ILE A 23 1.17 13.42 5.12
C ILE A 23 -0.30 13.33 5.53
N ASN A 24 -1.22 13.49 4.58
CA ASN A 24 -2.65 13.33 4.82
C ASN A 24 -2.95 11.86 5.20
N ASP A 25 -3.63 11.66 6.33
CA ASP A 25 -4.05 10.35 6.82
C ASP A 25 -4.85 9.55 5.77
N ILE A 26 -5.67 10.24 4.95
CA ILE A 26 -6.44 9.60 3.88
C ILE A 26 -5.51 8.99 2.83
N ASP A 27 -4.49 9.73 2.38
CA ASP A 27 -3.55 9.27 1.35
C ASP A 27 -2.74 8.06 1.85
N VAL A 28 -2.36 8.07 3.13
CA VAL A 28 -1.66 6.94 3.76
C VAL A 28 -2.57 5.71 3.88
N LEU A 29 -3.84 5.89 4.23
CA LEU A 29 -4.80 4.78 4.29
C LEU A 29 -5.07 4.19 2.90
N GLU A 30 -5.17 5.04 1.86
CA GLU A 30 -5.29 4.58 0.48
C GLU A 30 -4.05 3.76 0.07
N ALA A 31 -2.85 4.29 0.27
CA ALA A 31 -1.61 3.59 -0.02
C ALA A 31 -1.49 2.25 0.75
N LEU A 32 -1.94 2.22 2.00
CA LEU A 32 -1.95 1.00 2.83
C LEU A 32 -2.86 -0.08 2.24
N ILE A 33 -4.06 0.28 1.77
CA ILE A 33 -5.00 -0.65 1.13
C ILE A 33 -4.40 -1.22 -0.15
N ILE A 34 -3.84 -0.35 -0.99
CA ILE A 34 -3.23 -0.73 -2.27
C ILE A 34 -2.10 -1.74 -2.05
N THR A 35 -1.19 -1.42 -1.14
CA THR A 35 -0.06 -2.28 -0.78
C THR A 35 -0.53 -3.63 -0.23
N LEU A 36 -1.58 -3.63 0.59
CA LEU A 36 -2.18 -4.86 1.13
C LEU A 36 -2.73 -5.77 0.03
N ILE A 37 -3.42 -5.23 -0.96
CA ILE A 37 -3.98 -6.02 -2.07
C ILE A 37 -2.85 -6.64 -2.91
N ALA A 38 -1.79 -5.86 -3.18
CA ALA A 38 -0.62 -6.36 -3.88
C ALA A 38 0.06 -7.50 -3.09
N GLU A 39 0.31 -7.32 -1.78
CA GLU A 39 0.96 -8.33 -0.95
C GLU A 39 0.11 -9.60 -0.79
N MET A 40 -1.22 -9.47 -0.70
CA MET A 40 -2.14 -10.62 -0.71
C MET A 40 -2.01 -11.41 -2.02
N THR A 41 -1.96 -10.72 -3.16
CA THR A 41 -1.83 -11.33 -4.49
C THR A 41 -0.49 -12.04 -4.65
N LYS A 42 0.59 -11.43 -4.14
CA LYS A 42 1.93 -12.02 -4.10
C LYS A 42 1.97 -13.26 -3.21
N THR A 43 1.36 -13.19 -2.02
CA THR A 43 1.27 -14.32 -1.08
C THR A 43 0.49 -15.50 -1.68
N ALA A 44 -0.47 -15.24 -2.57
CA ALA A 44 -1.18 -16.26 -3.33
C ALA A 44 -0.36 -16.87 -4.50
N GLY A 45 0.87 -16.41 -4.72
CA GLY A 45 1.80 -16.89 -5.75
C GLY A 45 1.74 -16.13 -7.09
N ALA A 46 0.88 -15.12 -7.22
CA ALA A 46 0.71 -14.36 -8.45
C ALA A 46 1.60 -13.10 -8.47
N ILE A 47 2.92 -13.30 -8.46
CA ILE A 47 3.93 -12.23 -8.31
C ILE A 47 3.75 -11.11 -9.36
N ARG A 48 3.67 -11.47 -10.64
CA ARG A 48 3.54 -10.48 -11.73
C ARG A 48 2.22 -9.70 -11.68
N THR A 49 1.15 -10.34 -11.18
CA THR A 49 -0.14 -9.67 -10.97
C THR A 49 -0.06 -8.69 -9.81
N ALA A 50 0.65 -9.04 -8.73
CA ALA A 50 0.87 -8.13 -7.61
C ALA A 50 1.61 -6.85 -8.03
N GLU A 51 2.66 -6.98 -8.84
CA GLU A 51 3.40 -5.83 -9.39
C GLU A 51 2.51 -4.91 -10.25
N VAL A 52 1.65 -5.49 -11.08
CA VAL A 52 0.69 -4.73 -11.89
C VAL A 52 -0.35 -4.03 -11.01
N ILE A 53 -0.89 -4.72 -10.00
CA ILE A 53 -1.87 -4.13 -9.08
C ILE A 53 -1.26 -2.96 -8.31
N ASP A 54 -0.05 -3.12 -7.77
CA ASP A 54 0.64 -2.05 -7.03
C ASP A 54 0.87 -0.83 -7.93
N TYR A 55 1.29 -1.03 -9.18
CA TYR A 55 1.45 0.05 -10.15
C TYR A 55 0.13 0.76 -10.50
N GLU A 56 -0.88 0.01 -10.95
CA GLU A 56 -2.14 0.58 -11.44
C GLU A 56 -2.89 1.30 -10.33
N LEU A 57 -2.95 0.71 -9.14
CA LEU A 57 -3.67 1.31 -8.02
C LEU A 57 -2.96 2.56 -7.47
N ARG A 58 -1.62 2.56 -7.39
CA ARG A 58 -0.85 3.77 -7.00
C ARG A 58 -1.03 4.91 -7.99
N ASN A 59 -1.13 4.61 -9.29
CA ASN A 59 -1.39 5.64 -10.30
C ASN A 59 -2.80 6.22 -10.17
N ILE A 60 -3.80 5.41 -9.85
CA ILE A 60 -5.18 5.87 -9.62
C ILE A 60 -5.26 6.79 -8.40
N SER A 61 -4.49 6.53 -7.35
CA SER A 61 -4.41 7.39 -6.16
C SER A 61 -3.47 8.60 -6.33
N GLY A 62 -3.01 8.90 -7.55
CA GLY A 62 -2.12 10.03 -7.84
C GLY A 62 -0.66 9.84 -7.39
N GLY A 63 -0.30 8.67 -6.86
CA GLY A 63 1.05 8.27 -6.46
C GLY A 63 1.86 7.75 -7.64
N LEU A 64 2.03 8.57 -8.68
CA LEU A 64 2.67 8.18 -9.93
C LEU A 64 4.15 7.85 -9.71
N ASP A 65 4.47 6.55 -9.62
CA ASP A 65 5.84 6.04 -9.47
C ASP A 65 6.54 6.04 -10.84
N LYS A 66 7.32 7.11 -11.08
CA LYS A 66 8.08 7.30 -12.31
C LYS A 66 9.24 6.32 -12.47
N ASP A 67 9.68 5.66 -11.40
CA ASP A 67 10.79 4.72 -11.46
C ASP A 67 10.32 3.33 -11.90
N PHE A 68 9.07 2.95 -11.60
CA PHE A 68 8.43 1.79 -12.22
C PHE A 68 8.32 1.95 -13.75
N LEU A 69 7.92 3.13 -14.24
CA LEU A 69 7.84 3.43 -15.67
C LEU A 69 9.18 3.28 -16.41
N ARG A 70 10.30 3.48 -15.72
CA ARG A 70 11.65 3.42 -16.29
C ARG A 70 12.27 2.02 -16.29
N SER A 71 11.74 1.10 -15.49
CA SER A 71 12.31 -0.26 -15.33
C SER A 71 11.64 -1.33 -16.20
N ARG A 72 10.62 -0.95 -16.98
CA ARG A 72 10.07 -1.72 -18.11
C ARG A 72 10.68 -1.29 -19.43
#